data_AF-A0A7Z9WLL8-F1
#
_entry.id   AF-A0A7Z9WLL8-F1
#
_cell.length_a   1.000
_cell.length_b   1.000
_cell.length_c   1.000
_cell.angle_alpha   90.00
_cell.angle_beta   90.00
_cell.angle_gamma   90.00
#
_symmetry.space_group_name_H-M   'P 1'
#
loop_
_entity.id
_entity.type
_entity.pdbx_description
1 polymer ?
#
loop_
_entity_poly.entity_id
_entity_poly.type
_entity_poly.pdbx_seq_one_letter_code
_entity_poly.pdbx_strand_id
1 'polypeptide(L)'
;MKRENWRSELDRLKELATPRAFQKFLQGMPEELRGDPDILVPVYAAVLEATLGEAMLAASLGLPPEEAKKALGEIEAAAWHLRSKEGLRALSRPEQQMYRNLAELMEDLGEESVGLVAMFEHYIEGDYDLNEDPNRLIQKANRIRRRDIKGALDLVGRAGALALRGKRLWRRWPDEASRGIRRWVFGIINVVTNFTDSGLIPLREVEVERKRWPRKRRKPRVEKRKRDEELMALMYFLFEGEDALTPDLVRRIRRKGKAAIPYLMDIVCDGSLWSVDSPGGGWAPIHAVTLLGKLGAVEAAELL
;
A
#
# COMPACT_ATOMS: atom_id res chain seq x y z
N MET A 1 -23.50 8.88 -7.35
CA MET A 1 -22.82 7.59 -7.11
C MET A 1 -21.84 7.38 -8.26
N LYS A 2 -20.58 7.80 -8.11
CA LYS A 2 -19.57 7.72 -9.18
C LYS A 2 -19.16 6.26 -9.33
N ARG A 3 -19.27 5.70 -10.54
CA ARG A 3 -18.64 4.41 -10.86
C ARG A 3 -17.15 4.59 -10.59
N GLU A 4 -16.55 3.71 -9.78
CA GLU A 4 -15.10 3.64 -9.62
C GLU A 4 -14.51 3.27 -10.99
N ASN A 5 -14.11 4.32 -11.71
CA ASN A 5 -13.55 4.27 -13.04
C ASN A 5 -12.05 4.38 -12.86
N TRP A 6 -11.27 3.46 -13.42
CA TRP A 6 -9.81 3.50 -13.36
C TRP A 6 -9.24 4.86 -13.79
N ARG A 7 -9.92 5.59 -14.70
CA ARG A 7 -9.55 6.96 -15.08
C ARG A 7 -9.66 7.94 -13.91
N SER A 8 -10.66 7.79 -13.05
CA SER A 8 -10.81 8.62 -11.85
C SER A 8 -9.69 8.36 -10.85
N GLU A 9 -9.24 7.10 -10.70
CA GLU A 9 -8.10 6.79 -9.82
C GLU A 9 -6.78 7.24 -10.46
N LEU A 10 -6.63 7.14 -11.78
CA LEU A 10 -5.48 7.67 -12.50
C LEU A 10 -5.40 9.20 -12.42
N ASP A 11 -6.52 9.90 -12.57
CA ASP A 11 -6.60 11.36 -12.40
C ASP A 11 -6.26 11.76 -10.96
N ARG A 12 -6.74 11.00 -9.98
CA ARG A 12 -6.39 11.18 -8.56
C ARG A 12 -4.91 10.96 -8.32
N LEU A 13 -4.30 9.91 -8.89
CA LEU A 13 -2.86 9.67 -8.80
C LEU A 13 -2.06 10.86 -9.35
N LYS A 14 -2.45 11.38 -10.52
CA LYS A 14 -1.83 12.56 -11.13
C LYS A 14 -1.99 13.81 -10.27
N GLU A 15 -3.16 14.00 -9.66
CA GLU A 15 -3.41 15.11 -8.73
C GLU A 15 -2.51 15.02 -7.48
N LEU A 16 -2.44 13.83 -6.87
CA LEU A 16 -1.61 13.56 -5.70
C LEU A 16 -0.11 13.74 -6.01
N ALA A 17 0.33 13.45 -7.23
CA ALA A 17 1.73 13.61 -7.60
C ALA A 17 2.18 15.09 -7.73
N THR A 18 1.29 16.07 -7.58
CA THR A 18 1.64 17.49 -7.73
C THR A 18 2.30 18.09 -6.47
N PRO A 19 3.19 19.10 -6.63
CA PRO A 19 3.74 19.85 -5.49
C PRO A 19 2.66 20.41 -4.56
N ARG A 20 1.53 20.85 -5.13
CA ARG A 20 0.41 21.42 -4.37
C ARG A 20 -0.31 20.37 -3.51
N ALA A 21 -0.53 19.16 -4.03
CA ALA A 21 -1.14 18.09 -3.25
C ALA A 21 -0.21 17.61 -2.14
N PHE A 22 1.09 17.52 -2.43
CA PHE A 22 2.10 17.22 -1.41
C PHE A 22 2.12 18.29 -0.31
N GLN A 23 2.08 19.58 -0.65
CA GLN A 23 1.99 20.66 0.34
C GLN A 23 0.75 20.55 1.23
N LYS A 24 -0.42 20.27 0.64
CA LYS A 24 -1.66 20.07 1.42
C LYS A 24 -1.52 18.89 2.38
N PHE A 25 -0.85 17.83 1.96
CA PHE A 25 -0.54 16.70 2.84
C PHE A 25 0.34 17.14 4.00
N LEU A 26 1.45 17.84 3.73
CA LEU A 26 2.34 18.36 4.78
C LEU A 26 1.59 19.26 5.77
N GLN A 27 0.74 20.17 5.28
CA GLN A 27 -0.07 21.06 6.13
C GLN A 27 -1.04 20.31 7.04
N GLY A 28 -1.48 19.11 6.64
CA GLY A 28 -2.34 18.25 7.45
C GLY A 28 -1.60 17.41 8.49
N MET A 29 -0.26 17.38 8.48
CA MET A 29 0.54 16.63 9.45
C MET A 29 0.70 17.39 10.80
N PRO A 30 0.95 16.69 11.92
CA PRO A 30 1.37 17.29 13.18
C PRO A 30 2.60 18.19 13.01
N GLU A 31 2.67 19.31 13.74
CA GLU A 31 3.72 20.33 13.56
C GLU A 31 5.12 19.76 13.79
N GLU A 32 5.25 18.80 14.70
CA GLU A 32 6.47 18.08 15.07
C GLU A 32 7.00 17.23 13.90
N LEU A 33 6.11 16.77 13.01
CA LEU A 33 6.44 15.92 11.87
C LEU A 33 6.58 16.69 10.55
N ARG A 34 5.99 17.90 10.43
CA ARG A 34 5.97 18.71 9.19
C ARG A 34 7.36 18.99 8.59
N GLY A 35 8.39 18.94 9.43
CA GLY A 35 9.78 19.17 9.06
C GLY A 35 10.59 17.91 8.80
N ASP A 36 10.04 16.71 8.98
CA ASP A 36 10.77 15.45 8.94
C ASP A 36 10.65 14.76 7.56
N PRO A 37 11.64 14.91 6.67
CA PRO A 37 11.61 14.30 5.35
C PRO A 37 11.70 12.78 5.40
N ASP A 38 12.32 12.20 6.43
CA ASP A 38 12.58 10.76 6.54
C ASP A 38 11.30 10.00 6.86
N ILE A 39 10.32 10.66 7.47
CA ILE A 39 8.98 10.11 7.74
C ILE A 39 8.00 10.46 6.63
N LEU A 40 7.89 11.75 6.27
CA LEU A 40 6.79 12.23 5.43
C LEU A 40 6.92 11.84 3.96
N VAL A 41 8.14 11.75 3.44
CA VAL A 41 8.36 11.38 2.03
C VAL A 41 8.00 9.91 1.78
N PRO A 42 8.47 8.92 2.57
CA PRO A 42 8.06 7.52 2.39
C PRO A 42 6.56 7.29 2.59
N VAL A 43 5.94 7.93 3.60
CA VAL A 43 4.50 7.82 3.84
C VAL A 43 3.71 8.31 2.63
N TYR A 44 4.09 9.47 2.06
CA TYR A 44 3.40 9.99 0.88
C TYR A 44 3.66 9.16 -0.37
N ALA A 45 4.86 8.61 -0.53
CA ALA A 45 5.17 7.67 -1.60
C ALA A 45 4.23 6.46 -1.54
N ALA A 46 4.08 5.82 -0.37
CA ALA A 46 3.17 4.68 -0.18
C ALA A 46 1.72 4.99 -0.58
N VAL A 47 1.24 6.22 -0.36
CA VAL A 47 -0.09 6.67 -0.82
C VAL A 47 -0.18 6.67 -2.35
N LEU A 48 0.87 7.11 -3.05
CA LEU A 48 0.93 7.06 -4.52
C LEU A 48 0.96 5.61 -5.02
N GLU A 49 1.76 4.73 -4.41
CA GLU A 49 1.84 3.31 -4.78
C GLU A 49 0.48 2.60 -4.60
N ALA A 50 -0.19 2.85 -3.47
CA ALA A 50 -1.53 2.33 -3.21
C ALA A 50 -2.53 2.80 -4.28
N THR A 51 -2.51 4.09 -4.61
CA THR A 51 -3.41 4.67 -5.63
C THR A 51 -3.12 4.11 -7.02
N LEU A 52 -1.84 3.87 -7.36
CA LEU A 52 -1.44 3.20 -8.61
C LEU A 52 -2.01 1.77 -8.69
N GLY A 53 -1.86 0.99 -7.61
CA GLY A 53 -2.44 -0.35 -7.50
C GLY A 53 -3.97 -0.33 -7.66
N GLU A 54 -4.65 0.60 -6.99
CA GLU A 54 -6.11 0.78 -7.11
C GLU A 54 -6.55 1.08 -8.54
N ALA A 55 -5.84 1.97 -9.26
CA ALA A 55 -6.12 2.27 -10.65
C ALA A 55 -5.97 1.04 -11.56
N MET A 56 -4.89 0.28 -11.39
CA MET A 56 -4.64 -0.94 -12.17
C MET A 56 -5.65 -2.05 -11.87
N LEU A 57 -6.04 -2.24 -10.60
CA LEU A 57 -7.08 -3.19 -10.22
C LEU A 57 -8.44 -2.80 -10.81
N ALA A 58 -8.79 -1.51 -10.72
CA ALA A 58 -10.03 -1.00 -11.29
C ALA A 58 -10.08 -1.16 -12.81
N ALA A 59 -8.95 -1.00 -13.51
CA ALA A 59 -8.86 -1.27 -14.95
C ALA A 59 -9.05 -2.77 -15.25
N SER A 60 -8.33 -3.61 -14.51
CA SER A 60 -8.34 -5.08 -14.68
C SER A 60 -9.73 -5.69 -14.51
N LEU A 61 -10.49 -5.21 -13.51
CA LEU A 61 -11.81 -5.72 -13.16
C LEU A 61 -12.97 -4.92 -13.80
N GLY A 62 -12.72 -3.69 -14.23
CA GLY A 62 -13.74 -2.80 -14.80
C GLY A 62 -13.87 -2.90 -16.32
N LEU A 63 -12.90 -3.50 -17.01
CA LEU A 63 -12.85 -3.57 -18.47
C LEU A 63 -12.73 -5.01 -18.99
N PRO A 64 -13.15 -5.27 -20.24
CA PRO A 64 -12.80 -6.49 -20.97
C PRO A 64 -11.27 -6.68 -21.08
N PRO A 65 -10.75 -7.91 -21.27
CA PRO A 65 -9.31 -8.21 -21.26
C PRO A 65 -8.45 -7.28 -22.12
N GLU A 66 -8.79 -7.12 -23.39
CA GLU A 66 -7.99 -6.33 -24.33
C GLU A 66 -8.01 -4.82 -24.02
N GLU A 67 -9.16 -4.32 -23.56
CA GLU A 67 -9.27 -2.92 -23.10
C GLU A 67 -8.54 -2.71 -21.77
N ALA A 68 -8.55 -3.70 -20.87
CA ALA A 68 -7.85 -3.67 -19.61
C ALA A 68 -6.33 -3.58 -19.82
N LYS A 69 -5.75 -4.40 -20.69
CA LYS A 69 -4.32 -4.32 -21.05
C LYS A 69 -3.93 -2.96 -21.59
N LYS A 70 -4.76 -2.40 -22.48
CA LYS A 70 -4.53 -1.05 -23.02
C LYS A 70 -4.57 0.01 -21.91
N ALA A 71 -5.53 -0.09 -20.99
CA ALA A 71 -5.62 0.80 -19.84
C ALA A 71 -4.44 0.64 -18.87
N LEU A 72 -3.96 -0.59 -18.63
CA LEU A 72 -2.77 -0.85 -17.83
C LEU A 72 -1.53 -0.16 -18.43
N GLY A 73 -1.35 -0.24 -19.76
CA GLY A 73 -0.28 0.50 -20.45
C GLY A 73 -0.43 2.02 -20.36
N GLU A 74 -1.66 2.56 -20.40
CA GLU A 74 -1.90 4.00 -20.17
C GLU A 74 -1.55 4.42 -18.73
N ILE A 75 -1.86 3.58 -17.73
CA ILE A 75 -1.52 3.82 -16.33
C ILE A 75 -0.01 3.75 -16.12
N GLU A 76 0.66 2.75 -16.69
CA GLU A 76 2.13 2.59 -16.66
C GLU A 76 2.82 3.81 -17.28
N ALA A 77 2.40 4.23 -18.48
CA ALA A 77 2.96 5.40 -19.14
C ALA A 77 2.79 6.68 -18.30
N ALA A 78 1.69 6.79 -17.56
CA ALA A 78 1.50 7.89 -16.61
C ALA A 78 2.41 7.76 -15.39
N ALA A 79 2.66 6.55 -14.87
CA ALA A 79 3.56 6.29 -13.74
C ALA A 79 4.99 6.81 -14.03
N TRP A 80 5.50 6.58 -15.24
CA TRP A 80 6.79 7.10 -15.72
C TRP A 80 6.88 8.64 -15.78
N HIS A 81 5.74 9.34 -15.74
CA HIS A 81 5.64 10.78 -15.93
C HIS A 81 4.81 11.48 -14.85
N LEU A 82 4.75 10.91 -13.63
CA LEU A 82 3.97 11.48 -12.52
C LEU A 82 4.52 12.81 -12.01
N ARG A 83 5.84 12.98 -12.06
CA ARG A 83 6.52 14.16 -11.52
C ARG A 83 6.04 15.43 -12.23
N SER A 84 5.51 16.38 -11.45
CA SER A 84 5.18 17.72 -11.92
C SER A 84 6.11 18.77 -11.33
N LYS A 85 6.52 19.74 -12.14
CA LYS A 85 7.23 20.94 -11.68
C LYS A 85 6.28 22.11 -11.43
N GLU A 86 5.02 21.98 -11.82
CA GLU A 86 4.03 23.03 -11.70
C GLU A 86 3.70 23.29 -10.23
N GLY A 87 3.78 24.56 -9.79
CA GLY A 87 3.58 24.93 -8.39
C GLY A 87 4.77 24.65 -7.46
N LEU A 88 5.86 24.04 -7.92
CA LEU A 88 7.03 23.76 -7.08
C LEU A 88 7.65 25.03 -6.47
N ARG A 89 7.66 26.14 -7.22
CA ARG A 89 8.19 27.43 -6.74
C ARG A 89 7.32 28.11 -5.67
N ALA A 90 6.08 27.66 -5.49
CA ALA A 90 5.18 28.17 -4.45
C ALA A 90 5.44 27.49 -3.09
N LEU A 91 6.18 26.38 -3.06
CA LEU A 91 6.59 25.72 -1.84
C LEU A 91 7.75 26.47 -1.17
N SER A 92 7.84 26.38 0.16
CA SER A 92 9.02 26.81 0.92
C SER A 92 10.25 25.98 0.54
N ARG A 93 11.47 26.47 0.83
CA ARG A 93 12.70 25.74 0.48
C ARG A 93 12.78 24.32 1.07
N PRO A 94 12.41 24.08 2.34
CA PRO A 94 12.36 22.73 2.91
C PRO A 94 11.37 21.81 2.18
N GLU A 95 10.14 22.30 1.92
CA GLU A 95 9.10 21.54 1.21
C GLU A 95 9.52 21.22 -0.24
N GLN A 96 10.23 22.15 -0.91
CA GLN A 96 10.81 21.88 -2.23
C GLN A 96 11.83 20.74 -2.19
N GLN A 97 12.63 20.66 -1.13
CA GLN A 97 13.61 19.59 -0.99
C GLN A 97 12.92 18.25 -0.73
N MET A 98 11.94 18.21 0.16
CA MET A 98 11.12 17.02 0.40
C MET A 98 10.43 16.54 -0.88
N TYR A 99 9.84 17.46 -1.65
CA TYR A 99 9.21 17.10 -2.93
C TYR A 99 10.22 16.59 -3.96
N ARG A 100 11.46 17.12 -3.96
CA ARG A 100 12.53 16.56 -4.80
C ARG A 100 12.90 15.13 -4.41
N ASN A 101 12.99 14.84 -3.10
CA ASN A 101 13.22 13.48 -2.61
C ASN A 101 12.05 12.55 -3.00
N LEU A 102 10.81 13.02 -2.85
CA LEU A 102 9.63 12.30 -3.31
C LEU A 102 9.65 12.04 -4.81
N ALA A 103 10.13 12.99 -5.62
CA ALA A 103 10.23 12.84 -7.06
C ALA A 103 11.20 11.72 -7.48
N GLU A 104 12.25 11.45 -6.70
CA GLU A 104 13.13 10.29 -6.92
C GLU A 104 12.37 8.97 -6.68
N LEU A 105 11.51 8.90 -5.67
CA LEU A 105 10.63 7.74 -5.43
C LEU A 105 9.54 7.60 -6.51
N MET A 106 9.06 8.71 -7.08
CA MET A 106 8.16 8.67 -8.23
C MET A 106 8.82 8.11 -9.49
N GLU A 107 10.14 8.26 -9.65
CA GLU A 107 10.88 7.63 -10.75
C GLU A 107 10.97 6.11 -10.53
N ASP A 108 11.19 5.66 -9.29
CA ASP A 108 11.13 4.24 -8.93
C ASP A 108 9.75 3.62 -9.21
N LEU A 109 8.66 4.35 -8.94
CA LEU A 109 7.28 3.95 -9.27
C LEU A 109 7.08 3.62 -10.75
N GLY A 110 7.77 4.32 -11.65
CA GLY A 110 7.78 4.00 -13.08
C GLY A 110 8.34 2.60 -13.34
N GLU A 111 9.50 2.27 -12.76
CA GLU A 111 10.09 0.93 -12.89
C GLU A 111 9.22 -0.16 -12.25
N GLU A 112 8.63 0.12 -11.09
CA GLU A 112 7.74 -0.79 -10.36
C GLU A 112 6.46 -1.10 -11.15
N SER A 113 5.92 -0.09 -11.84
CA SER A 113 4.70 -0.22 -12.64
C SER A 113 4.81 -1.28 -13.73
N VAL A 114 6.00 -1.51 -14.29
CA VAL A 114 6.25 -2.57 -15.28
C VAL A 114 5.94 -3.97 -14.72
N GLY A 115 6.37 -4.24 -13.48
CA GLY A 115 6.09 -5.50 -12.79
C GLY A 115 4.62 -5.65 -12.44
N LEU A 116 3.98 -4.55 -12.05
CA LEU A 116 2.54 -4.51 -11.74
C LEU A 116 1.69 -4.78 -12.98
N VAL A 117 2.01 -4.19 -14.13
CA VAL A 117 1.35 -4.47 -15.41
C VAL A 117 1.42 -5.97 -15.70
N ALA A 118 2.62 -6.56 -15.70
CA ALA A 118 2.80 -7.98 -15.96
C ALA A 118 1.96 -8.85 -14.99
N MET A 119 1.95 -8.50 -13.70
CA MET A 119 1.11 -9.17 -12.69
C MET A 119 -0.38 -9.15 -13.06
N PHE A 120 -0.92 -7.99 -13.40
CA PHE A 120 -2.33 -7.85 -13.74
C PHE A 120 -2.67 -8.49 -15.09
N GLU A 121 -1.79 -8.43 -16.09
CA GLU A 121 -1.98 -9.10 -17.36
C GLU A 121 -2.12 -10.63 -17.19
N HIS A 122 -1.19 -11.27 -16.48
CA HIS A 122 -1.30 -12.71 -16.19
C HIS A 122 -2.58 -13.02 -15.37
N TYR A 123 -2.95 -12.15 -14.42
CA TYR A 123 -4.19 -12.32 -13.68
C TYR A 123 -5.44 -12.26 -14.57
N ILE A 124 -5.49 -11.30 -15.49
CA ILE A 124 -6.58 -11.09 -16.46
C ILE A 124 -6.68 -12.24 -17.46
N GLU A 125 -5.55 -12.75 -17.92
CA GLU A 125 -5.51 -13.85 -18.90
C GLU A 125 -5.78 -15.21 -18.25
N GLY A 126 -5.61 -15.32 -16.93
CA GLY A 126 -5.61 -16.62 -16.27
C GLY A 126 -4.34 -17.43 -16.55
N ASP A 127 -3.27 -16.78 -17.05
CA ASP A 127 -2.00 -17.43 -17.40
C ASP A 127 -1.13 -17.60 -16.16
N TYR A 128 -1.54 -18.49 -15.26
CA TYR A 128 -0.79 -18.91 -14.06
C TYR A 128 -1.30 -20.27 -13.57
N ASP A 129 -0.41 -21.08 -12.98
CA ASP A 129 -0.78 -22.37 -12.37
C ASP A 129 -0.79 -22.27 -10.84
N LEU A 130 -1.95 -22.52 -10.22
CA LEU A 130 -2.11 -22.50 -8.76
C LEU A 130 -1.25 -23.55 -8.02
N ASN A 131 -0.68 -24.52 -8.72
CA ASN A 131 0.25 -25.49 -8.13
C ASN A 131 1.70 -24.99 -8.09
N GLU A 132 2.02 -23.92 -8.81
CA GLU A 132 3.34 -23.32 -8.74
C GLU A 132 3.58 -22.56 -7.43
N ASP A 133 4.86 -22.43 -7.07
CA ASP A 133 5.32 -21.61 -5.97
C ASP A 133 5.82 -20.27 -6.53
N PRO A 134 5.18 -19.13 -6.18
CA PRO A 134 5.60 -17.83 -6.69
C PRO A 134 7.05 -17.50 -6.35
N ASN A 135 7.59 -18.01 -5.23
CA ASN A 135 9.00 -17.76 -4.86
C ASN A 135 9.98 -18.50 -5.77
N ARG A 136 9.62 -19.70 -6.24
CA ARG A 136 10.43 -20.41 -7.25
C ARG A 136 10.44 -19.68 -8.58
N LEU A 137 9.33 -19.05 -8.96
CA LEU A 137 9.25 -18.21 -10.16
C LEU A 137 10.17 -16.99 -10.06
N ILE A 138 10.16 -16.26 -8.93
CA ILE A 138 11.09 -15.13 -8.70
C ILE A 138 12.55 -15.61 -8.70
N GLN A 139 12.84 -16.75 -8.08
CA GLN A 139 14.19 -17.32 -8.11
C GLN A 139 14.64 -17.67 -9.54
N LYS A 140 13.75 -18.25 -10.35
CA LYS A 140 14.02 -18.57 -11.76
C LYS A 140 14.21 -17.29 -12.59
N ALA A 141 13.39 -16.27 -12.37
CA ALA A 141 13.53 -14.96 -13.02
C ALA A 141 14.93 -14.38 -12.80
N ASN A 142 15.41 -14.40 -11.55
CA ASN A 142 16.75 -13.93 -11.20
C ASN A 142 17.88 -14.65 -11.95
N ARG A 143 17.72 -15.95 -12.22
CA ARG A 143 18.72 -16.75 -12.96
C ARG A 143 18.76 -16.41 -14.44
N ILE A 144 17.59 -16.17 -15.07
CA ILE A 144 17.50 -16.02 -16.53
C ILE A 144 17.60 -14.56 -16.99
N ARG A 145 17.31 -13.59 -16.12
CA ARG A 145 17.20 -12.15 -16.44
C ARG A 145 18.33 -11.59 -17.30
N ARG A 146 19.58 -11.99 -17.06
CA ARG A 146 20.73 -11.48 -17.84
C ARG A 146 20.67 -11.85 -19.32
N ARG A 147 20.00 -12.96 -19.66
CA ARG A 147 19.89 -13.48 -21.03
C ARG A 147 18.52 -13.25 -21.62
N ASP A 148 17.48 -13.23 -20.78
CA ASP A 148 16.09 -13.08 -21.19
C ASP A 148 15.33 -12.20 -20.19
N ILE A 149 15.28 -10.90 -20.48
CA ILE A 149 14.59 -9.91 -19.64
C ILE A 149 13.07 -10.11 -19.73
N LYS A 150 12.56 -10.43 -20.92
CA LYS A 150 11.12 -10.63 -21.14
C LYS A 150 10.62 -11.87 -20.41
N GLY A 151 11.33 -13.00 -20.53
CA GLY A 151 11.03 -14.21 -19.78
C GLY A 151 11.19 -14.03 -18.26
N ALA A 152 12.12 -13.18 -17.81
CA ALA A 152 12.21 -12.84 -16.38
C ALA A 152 10.99 -12.02 -15.90
N LEU A 153 10.52 -11.05 -16.70
CA LEU A 153 9.33 -10.27 -16.37
C LEU A 153 8.07 -11.15 -16.37
N ASP A 154 7.91 -12.03 -17.35
CA ASP A 154 6.83 -13.03 -17.42
C ASP A 154 6.76 -13.86 -16.13
N LEU A 155 7.88 -14.42 -15.68
CA LEU A 155 7.94 -15.18 -14.42
C LEU A 155 7.57 -14.34 -13.19
N VAL A 156 7.97 -13.06 -13.15
CA VAL A 156 7.64 -12.14 -12.06
C VAL A 156 6.14 -11.79 -12.09
N GLY A 157 5.58 -11.56 -13.27
CA GLY A 157 4.16 -11.30 -13.46
C GLY A 157 3.29 -12.49 -13.01
N ARG A 158 3.65 -13.72 -13.42
CA ARG A 158 2.99 -14.94 -12.94
C ARG A 158 3.05 -15.10 -11.42
N ALA A 159 4.20 -14.81 -10.82
CA ALA A 159 4.35 -14.82 -9.36
C ALA A 159 3.42 -13.80 -8.68
N GLY A 160 3.31 -12.59 -9.24
CA GLY A 160 2.36 -11.58 -8.78
C GLY A 160 0.90 -12.01 -8.93
N ALA A 161 0.53 -12.61 -10.07
CA ALA A 161 -0.83 -13.11 -10.29
C ALA A 161 -1.20 -14.20 -9.27
N LEU A 162 -0.27 -15.11 -8.96
CA LEU A 162 -0.43 -16.07 -7.87
C LEU A 162 -0.60 -15.40 -6.51
N ALA A 163 0.11 -14.30 -6.25
CA ALA A 163 -0.02 -13.53 -5.02
C ALA A 163 -1.39 -12.85 -4.89
N LEU A 164 -1.95 -12.31 -5.98
CA LEU A 164 -3.34 -11.84 -6.03
C LEU A 164 -4.35 -12.95 -5.69
N ARG A 165 -4.03 -14.21 -6.05
CA ARG A 165 -4.81 -15.41 -5.68
C ARG A 165 -4.55 -15.92 -4.25
N GLY A 166 -3.75 -15.20 -3.45
CA GLY A 166 -3.47 -15.50 -2.04
C GLY A 166 -2.23 -16.36 -1.78
N LYS A 167 -1.41 -16.66 -2.80
CA LYS A 167 -0.12 -17.33 -2.57
C LYS A 167 0.86 -16.36 -1.93
N ARG A 168 1.69 -16.85 -1.00
CA ARG A 168 2.62 -16.00 -0.25
C ARG A 168 3.90 -15.75 -1.05
N LEU A 169 4.21 -14.48 -1.28
CA LEU A 169 5.53 -14.02 -1.70
C LEU A 169 6.43 -13.83 -0.47
N TRP A 170 7.71 -14.16 -0.61
CA TRP A 170 8.72 -13.90 0.40
C TRP A 170 9.00 -12.40 0.48
N ARG A 171 8.72 -11.79 1.63
CA ARG A 171 8.79 -10.34 1.82
C ARG A 171 10.18 -9.75 1.58
N ARG A 172 11.25 -10.54 1.76
CA ARG A 172 12.64 -10.07 1.57
C ARG A 172 13.17 -10.20 0.16
N TRP A 173 12.33 -10.54 -0.83
CA TRP A 173 12.77 -10.53 -2.22
C TRP A 173 13.40 -9.21 -2.68
N PRO A 174 12.99 -8.00 -2.23
CA PRO A 174 13.67 -6.78 -2.60
C PRO A 174 15.15 -6.74 -2.18
N ASP A 175 15.48 -7.36 -1.04
CA ASP A 175 16.86 -7.48 -0.53
C ASP A 175 17.67 -8.49 -1.36
N GLU A 176 17.04 -9.59 -1.77
CA GLU A 176 17.69 -10.76 -2.36
C GLU A 176 17.72 -10.75 -3.90
N ALA A 177 16.76 -10.07 -4.54
CA ALA A 177 16.63 -10.03 -5.98
C ALA A 177 17.72 -9.15 -6.61
N SER A 178 18.10 -9.51 -7.83
CA SER A 178 19.03 -8.71 -8.62
C SER A 178 18.43 -7.34 -8.94
N ARG A 179 19.29 -6.32 -9.12
CA ARG A 179 18.88 -4.92 -9.35
C ARG A 179 17.77 -4.74 -10.38
N GLY A 180 17.75 -5.53 -11.46
CA GLY A 180 16.75 -5.39 -12.53
C GLY A 180 15.46 -6.18 -12.34
N ILE A 181 15.30 -6.91 -11.23
CA ILE A 181 14.03 -7.55 -10.82
C ILE A 181 13.52 -6.93 -9.51
N ARG A 182 14.42 -6.40 -8.68
CA ARG A 182 14.12 -5.81 -7.39
C ARG A 182 12.91 -4.88 -7.42
N ARG A 183 12.87 -3.91 -8.34
CA ARG A 183 11.77 -2.94 -8.42
C ARG A 183 10.44 -3.60 -8.76
N TRP A 184 10.42 -4.48 -9.75
CA TRP A 184 9.19 -5.22 -10.12
C TRP A 184 8.61 -5.99 -8.94
N VAL A 185 9.46 -6.68 -8.18
CA VAL A 185 9.01 -7.46 -7.03
C VAL A 185 8.62 -6.58 -5.84
N PHE A 186 9.32 -5.46 -5.63
CA PHE A 186 8.99 -4.48 -4.59
C PHE A 186 7.58 -3.91 -4.81
N GLY A 187 7.29 -3.41 -6.02
CA GLY A 187 5.96 -2.89 -6.35
C GLY A 187 4.85 -3.94 -6.17
N ILE A 188 5.07 -5.17 -6.65
CA ILE A 188 4.12 -6.28 -6.44
C ILE A 188 3.87 -6.55 -4.95
N ILE A 189 4.92 -6.62 -4.12
CA ILE A 189 4.78 -6.88 -2.69
C ILE A 189 3.98 -5.77 -2.01
N ASN A 190 4.24 -4.51 -2.32
CA ASN A 190 3.55 -3.38 -1.70
C ASN A 190 2.06 -3.36 -2.08
N VAL A 191 1.75 -3.55 -3.37
CA VAL A 191 0.35 -3.60 -3.83
C VAL A 191 -0.39 -4.81 -3.25
N VAL A 192 0.24 -6.00 -3.22
CA VAL A 192 -0.36 -7.20 -2.62
C VAL A 192 -0.59 -7.02 -1.13
N THR A 193 0.35 -6.39 -0.41
CA THR A 193 0.21 -6.09 1.02
C THR A 193 -0.98 -5.16 1.24
N ASN A 194 -1.05 -4.03 0.52
CA ASN A 194 -2.16 -3.08 0.58
C ASN A 194 -3.52 -3.73 0.29
N PHE A 195 -3.59 -4.64 -0.67
CA PHE A 195 -4.82 -5.37 -0.99
C PHE A 195 -5.16 -6.45 0.03
N THR A 196 -4.16 -7.04 0.68
CA THR A 196 -4.38 -8.00 1.77
C THR A 196 -4.93 -7.28 2.99
N ASP A 197 -4.33 -6.14 3.37
CA ASP A 197 -4.73 -5.36 4.54
C ASP A 197 -6.13 -4.75 4.38
N SER A 198 -6.51 -4.39 3.15
CA SER A 198 -7.88 -3.97 2.83
C SER A 198 -8.88 -5.13 2.67
N GLY A 199 -8.44 -6.38 2.84
CA GLY A 199 -9.28 -7.58 2.74
C GLY A 199 -9.77 -7.90 1.34
N LEU A 200 -9.09 -7.40 0.30
CA LEU A 200 -9.38 -7.70 -1.10
C LEU A 200 -8.79 -9.03 -1.55
N ILE A 201 -7.56 -9.34 -1.13
CA ILE A 201 -6.90 -10.62 -1.42
C ILE A 201 -7.30 -11.66 -0.36
N PRO A 202 -7.59 -12.92 -0.75
CA PRO A 202 -7.41 -13.49 -2.08
C PRO A 202 -8.53 -13.12 -3.08
N LEU A 203 -8.12 -12.74 -4.29
CA LEU A 203 -9.00 -12.63 -5.44
C LEU A 203 -9.37 -14.02 -5.98
N ARG A 204 -10.59 -14.14 -6.52
CA ARG A 204 -10.99 -15.29 -7.33
C ARG A 204 -10.50 -15.12 -8.76
N GLU A 205 -10.91 -16.01 -9.65
CA GLU A 205 -10.71 -15.84 -11.10
C GLU A 205 -11.29 -14.51 -11.56
N VAL A 206 -10.64 -13.89 -12.55
CA VAL A 206 -10.98 -12.55 -13.05
C VAL A 206 -12.45 -12.45 -13.45
N GLU A 207 -13.00 -13.47 -14.11
CA GLU A 207 -14.41 -13.48 -14.54
C GLU A 207 -15.40 -13.51 -13.37
N VAL A 208 -15.00 -14.06 -12.23
CA VAL A 208 -15.80 -14.05 -11.01
C VAL A 208 -15.71 -12.69 -10.33
N GLU A 209 -14.53 -12.08 -10.28
CA GLU A 209 -14.33 -10.76 -9.68
C GLU A 209 -14.97 -9.65 -10.51
N ARG A 210 -14.87 -9.69 -11.85
CA ARG A 210 -15.55 -8.76 -12.78
C ARG A 210 -17.05 -8.70 -12.56
N LYS A 211 -17.71 -9.85 -12.37
CA LYS A 211 -19.16 -9.90 -12.06
C LYS A 211 -19.52 -9.25 -10.73
N ARG A 212 -18.56 -9.16 -9.81
CA ARG A 212 -18.71 -8.54 -8.48
C ARG A 212 -18.25 -7.09 -8.46
N TRP A 213 -17.67 -6.61 -9.57
CA TRP A 213 -17.12 -5.27 -9.72
C TRP A 213 -18.16 -4.30 -10.30
N PRO A 214 -18.27 -3.06 -9.81
CA PRO A 214 -17.59 -2.52 -8.63
C PRO A 214 -18.17 -3.13 -7.35
N ARG A 215 -17.31 -3.58 -6.44
CA ARG A 215 -17.77 -3.87 -5.08
C ARG A 215 -18.22 -2.53 -4.50
N LYS A 216 -19.39 -2.46 -3.87
CA LYS A 216 -19.58 -1.44 -2.82
C LYS A 216 -18.42 -1.68 -1.87
N ARG A 217 -17.41 -0.79 -1.82
CA ARG A 217 -16.38 -0.80 -0.79
C ARG A 217 -17.11 -0.98 0.53
N ARG A 218 -17.12 -2.21 1.05
CA ARG A 218 -17.54 -2.43 2.42
C ARG A 218 -16.39 -1.82 3.18
N LYS A 219 -16.63 -0.65 3.82
CA LYS A 219 -15.83 -0.26 4.98
C LYS A 219 -15.57 -1.55 5.76
N PRO A 220 -14.30 -1.89 6.08
CA PRO A 220 -13.94 -3.19 6.62
C PRO A 220 -15.00 -3.60 7.66
N ARG A 221 -15.74 -4.66 7.33
CA ARG A 221 -16.66 -5.25 8.31
C ARG A 221 -15.75 -5.92 9.31
N VAL A 222 -15.43 -5.20 10.38
CA VAL A 222 -14.96 -5.76 11.63
C VAL A 222 -15.87 -6.95 11.91
N GLU A 223 -15.35 -8.18 11.77
CA GLU A 223 -16.05 -9.35 12.28
C GLU A 223 -16.42 -9.03 13.71
N LYS A 224 -17.70 -9.23 14.08
CA LYS A 224 -18.13 -9.08 15.47
C LYS A 224 -17.42 -10.15 16.30
N ARG A 225 -16.18 -9.87 16.67
CA ARG A 225 -15.48 -10.48 17.77
C ARG A 225 -16.35 -10.27 18.99
N LYS A 226 -16.40 -11.25 19.91
CA LYS A 226 -16.95 -11.00 21.24
C LYS A 226 -16.24 -9.75 21.76
N ARG A 227 -16.99 -8.66 21.91
CA ARG A 227 -16.47 -7.37 22.36
C ARG A 227 -15.87 -7.60 23.74
N ASP A 228 -14.55 -7.66 23.83
CA ASP A 228 -13.86 -7.56 25.11
C ASP A 228 -13.96 -6.08 25.51
N GLU A 229 -15.02 -5.77 26.27
CA GLU A 229 -15.35 -4.41 26.69
C GLU A 229 -14.23 -3.77 27.49
N GLU A 230 -13.48 -4.58 28.26
CA GLU A 230 -12.32 -4.13 29.00
C GLU A 230 -11.16 -3.77 28.06
N LEU A 231 -10.91 -4.58 27.02
CA LEU A 231 -9.88 -4.29 26.03
C LEU A 231 -10.22 -3.07 25.17
N MET A 232 -11.49 -2.89 24.78
CA MET A 232 -11.94 -1.67 24.10
C MET A 232 -11.79 -0.43 24.99
N ALA A 233 -12.16 -0.53 26.28
CA ALA A 233 -11.94 0.55 27.23
C ALA A 233 -10.45 0.95 27.31
N LEU A 234 -9.54 -0.04 27.29
CA LEU A 234 -8.10 0.23 27.23
C LEU A 234 -7.68 0.95 25.94
N MET A 235 -8.26 0.62 24.79
CA MET A 235 -7.95 1.29 23.52
C MET A 235 -8.42 2.76 23.52
N TYR A 236 -9.56 3.07 24.14
CA TYR A 236 -10.07 4.44 24.20
C TYR A 236 -9.10 5.41 24.91
N PHE A 237 -8.34 4.93 25.90
CA PHE A 237 -7.33 5.76 26.55
C PHE A 237 -6.24 6.22 25.58
N LEU A 238 -5.96 5.48 24.50
CA LEU A 238 -4.98 5.90 23.47
C LEU A 238 -5.40 7.17 22.72
N PHE A 239 -6.67 7.56 22.82
CA PHE A 239 -7.22 8.77 22.20
C PHE A 239 -7.21 9.97 23.17
N GLU A 240 -6.58 9.87 24.34
CA GLU A 240 -6.47 10.98 25.31
C GLU A 240 -5.36 11.99 24.98
N GLY A 241 -4.69 11.83 23.82
CA GLY A 241 -3.67 12.76 23.32
C GLY A 241 -2.25 12.24 23.45
N GLU A 242 -1.27 13.13 23.37
CA GLU A 242 0.17 12.81 23.37
C GLU A 242 0.59 11.98 24.60
N ASP A 243 0.16 12.38 25.79
CA ASP A 243 0.55 11.74 27.06
C ASP A 243 -0.27 10.48 27.41
N ALA A 244 -1.17 10.06 26.52
CA ALA A 244 -2.08 8.93 26.74
C ALA A 244 -1.34 7.62 27.08
N LEU A 245 -0.14 7.42 26.52
CA LEU A 245 0.60 6.17 26.66
C LEU A 245 1.36 6.06 27.99
N THR A 246 0.63 6.09 29.09
CA THR A 246 1.21 5.97 30.44
C THR A 246 1.81 4.57 30.68
N PRO A 247 2.80 4.44 31.59
CA PRO A 247 3.36 3.14 31.96
C PRO A 247 2.32 2.14 32.47
N ASP A 248 1.25 2.62 33.11
CA ASP A 248 0.16 1.76 33.59
C ASP A 248 -0.70 1.23 32.44
N LEU A 249 -1.09 2.10 31.50
CA LEU A 249 -1.84 1.71 30.31
C LEU A 249 -1.06 0.68 29.48
N VAL A 250 0.24 0.91 29.29
CA VAL A 250 1.15 -0.03 28.62
C VAL A 250 1.14 -1.39 29.32
N ARG A 251 1.26 -1.45 30.65
CA ARG A 251 1.21 -2.72 31.40
C ARG A 251 -0.14 -3.43 31.23
N ARG A 252 -1.24 -2.70 31.30
CA ARG A 252 -2.60 -3.25 31.19
C ARG A 252 -2.87 -3.83 29.80
N ILE A 253 -2.47 -3.11 28.74
CA ILE A 253 -2.58 -3.60 27.35
C ILE A 253 -1.63 -4.80 27.13
N ARG A 254 -0.40 -4.78 27.67
CA ARG A 254 0.52 -5.92 27.57
C ARG A 254 -0.01 -7.20 28.22
N ARG A 255 -0.74 -7.09 29.33
CA ARG A 255 -1.38 -8.25 29.99
C ARG A 255 -2.44 -8.91 29.11
N LYS A 256 -3.07 -8.16 28.21
CA LYS A 256 -4.02 -8.69 27.22
C LYS A 256 -3.31 -9.41 26.05
N GLY A 257 -2.00 -9.21 25.90
CA GLY A 257 -1.13 -9.97 24.99
C GLY A 257 -1.61 -9.92 23.55
N LYS A 258 -1.60 -11.07 22.85
CA LYS A 258 -1.98 -11.18 21.44
C LYS A 258 -3.41 -10.75 21.14
N ALA A 259 -4.31 -10.75 22.13
CA ALA A 259 -5.69 -10.31 21.93
C ALA A 259 -5.80 -8.81 21.63
N ALA A 260 -4.84 -7.99 22.10
CA ALA A 260 -4.78 -6.55 21.84
C ALA A 260 -4.33 -6.20 20.42
N ILE A 261 -3.57 -7.08 19.77
CA ILE A 261 -2.91 -6.80 18.49
C ILE A 261 -3.89 -6.27 17.44
N PRO A 262 -5.02 -6.92 17.14
CA PRO A 262 -5.78 -6.46 16.00
C PRO A 262 -6.64 -5.22 16.32
N TYR A 263 -6.87 -4.89 17.61
CA TYR A 263 -7.47 -3.61 17.98
C TYR A 263 -6.50 -2.45 17.79
N LEU A 264 -5.21 -2.68 18.08
CA LEU A 264 -4.16 -1.71 17.80
C LEU A 264 -3.96 -1.57 16.28
N MET A 265 -4.01 -2.66 15.52
CA MET A 265 -3.97 -2.62 14.06
C MET A 265 -5.16 -1.87 13.46
N ASP A 266 -6.37 -2.02 14.00
CA ASP A 266 -7.54 -1.25 13.54
C ASP A 266 -7.32 0.27 13.69
N ILE A 267 -6.61 0.70 14.73
CA ILE A 267 -6.25 2.11 14.95
C ILE A 267 -5.17 2.56 13.96
N VAL A 268 -4.15 1.74 13.73
CA VAL A 268 -3.03 2.03 12.81
C VAL A 268 -3.50 2.07 11.36
N CYS A 269 -4.38 1.17 10.96
CA CYS A 269 -4.87 1.07 9.58
C CYS A 269 -5.99 2.08 9.25
N ASP A 270 -6.58 2.74 10.25
CA ASP A 270 -7.56 3.80 9.99
C ASP A 270 -6.85 5.12 9.71
N GLY A 271 -6.63 5.38 8.41
CA GLY A 271 -6.03 6.61 7.89
C GLY A 271 -6.70 7.91 8.38
N SER A 272 -7.97 7.87 8.82
CA SER A 272 -8.65 9.06 9.36
C SER A 272 -8.18 9.42 10.78
N LEU A 273 -7.64 8.45 11.53
CA LEU A 273 -7.17 8.63 12.89
C LEU A 273 -5.78 9.27 12.97
N TRP A 274 -5.04 9.33 11.86
CA TRP A 274 -3.74 9.99 11.78
C TRP A 274 -3.81 11.52 11.64
N SER A 275 -5.01 12.06 11.40
CA SER A 275 -5.22 13.51 11.35
C SER A 275 -5.20 14.12 12.75
N VAL A 276 -4.68 15.34 12.87
CA VAL A 276 -4.76 16.14 14.11
C VAL A 276 -6.20 16.51 14.51
N ASP A 277 -7.14 16.50 13.56
CA ASP A 277 -8.57 16.72 13.84
C ASP A 277 -9.27 15.43 14.33
N SER A 278 -8.56 14.30 14.39
CA SER A 278 -9.07 13.04 14.91
C SER A 278 -9.12 13.07 16.45
N PRO A 279 -9.98 12.25 17.09
CA PRO A 279 -9.94 12.09 18.53
C PRO A 279 -8.52 11.74 19.01
N GLY A 280 -8.01 12.47 20.02
CA GLY A 280 -6.64 12.30 20.50
C GLY A 280 -5.57 12.95 19.62
N GLY A 281 -5.92 13.80 18.67
CA GLY A 281 -4.98 14.66 17.96
C GLY A 281 -4.01 13.92 17.05
N GLY A 282 -4.41 12.78 16.49
CA GLY A 282 -3.51 11.97 15.65
C GLY A 282 -2.58 11.03 16.42
N TRP A 283 -2.60 11.05 17.75
CA TRP A 283 -1.66 10.28 18.59
C TRP A 283 -2.05 8.82 18.79
N ALA A 284 -3.34 8.48 18.66
CA ALA A 284 -3.80 7.11 18.90
C ALA A 284 -3.09 6.07 17.99
N PRO A 285 -2.90 6.30 16.68
CA PRO A 285 -2.09 5.42 15.83
C PRO A 285 -0.62 5.32 16.25
N ILE A 286 0.00 6.43 16.67
CA ILE A 286 1.40 6.46 17.14
C ILE A 286 1.57 5.59 18.40
N HIS A 287 0.64 5.72 19.34
CA HIS A 287 0.59 4.91 20.55
C HIS A 287 0.34 3.44 20.23
N ALA A 288 -0.53 3.17 19.24
CA ALA A 288 -0.85 1.82 18.81
C ALA A 288 0.36 1.12 18.17
N VAL A 289 1.10 1.79 17.28
CA VAL A 289 2.37 1.29 16.72
C VAL A 289 3.37 0.99 17.84
N THR A 290 3.53 1.91 18.79
CA THR A 290 4.45 1.75 19.94
C THR A 290 4.09 0.52 20.78
N LEU A 291 2.80 0.29 21.03
CA LEU A 291 2.32 -0.86 21.80
C LEU A 291 2.47 -2.17 21.05
N LEU A 292 2.21 -2.17 19.74
CA LEU A 292 2.40 -3.35 18.91
C LEU A 292 3.87 -3.80 18.90
N GLY A 293 4.82 -2.86 18.81
CA GLY A 293 6.25 -3.15 18.96
C GLY A 293 6.58 -3.78 20.32
N LYS A 294 6.01 -3.26 21.42
CA LYS A 294 6.19 -3.79 22.78
C LYS A 294 5.54 -5.17 23.01
N LEU A 295 4.54 -5.53 22.20
CA LEU A 295 3.87 -6.83 22.23
C LEU A 295 4.62 -7.90 21.42
N GLY A 296 5.69 -7.52 20.71
CA GLY A 296 6.37 -8.44 19.78
C GLY A 296 5.42 -8.90 18.66
N ALA A 297 4.43 -8.07 18.33
CA ALA A 297 3.59 -8.30 17.16
C ALA A 297 4.47 -8.06 15.94
N VAL A 298 4.99 -9.16 15.39
CA VAL A 298 5.87 -9.12 14.21
C VAL A 298 5.15 -8.41 13.05
N GLU A 299 3.81 -8.48 12.99
CA GLU A 299 2.99 -7.76 12.02
C GLU A 299 3.09 -6.21 12.11
N ALA A 300 3.56 -5.63 13.22
CA ALA A 300 3.72 -4.18 13.36
C ALA A 300 5.16 -3.69 13.23
N ALA A 301 6.13 -4.58 13.39
CA ALA A 301 7.51 -4.32 12.96
C ALA A 301 7.65 -4.33 11.43
N GLU A 302 6.60 -4.75 10.71
CA GLU A 302 6.48 -4.67 9.25
C GLU A 302 5.75 -3.40 8.77
N LEU A 303 5.28 -2.53 9.69
CA LEU A 303 4.62 -1.24 9.43
C LEU A 303 5.49 -0.01 9.80
N LEU A 304 6.70 -0.24 10.31
CA LEU A 304 7.79 0.73 10.46
C LEU A 304 8.94 0.31 9.55
#